data_AF-A0A9E1ZEG2-F1
#
_entry.id   AF-A0A9E1ZEG2-F1
#
_cell.length_a   1.000
_cell.length_b   1.000
_cell.length_c   1.000
_cell.angle_alpha   90.00
_cell.angle_beta   90.00
_cell.angle_gamma   90.00
#
_symmetry.space_group_name_H-M   'P 1'
#
loop_
_entity.id
_entity.type
_entity.pdbx_description
1 polymer ?
#
loop_
_entity_poly.entity_id
_entity_poly.type
_entity_poly.pdbx_seq_one_letter_code
_entity_poly.pdbx_strand_id
1 'polypeptide(L)'
;MASFSTISSLGFLSAAVLAAAIATSASAGDRVYVPLGSDDKIVIVDSETNKILGEINGLPAIHGLAVTPDGRYLVAGSYDERPVGKAPSKPKGVTADEHAAHHAPKSQNPAGGAVVSSLSILSVPDHAVVRRIDVPGGVHHVVVGPSGRFVIATQPGQNAISIIDLGNYSVVTTIATGPLPNYAEFSPDGARAYVSNAGNGTISEIDTKRWIVRRNYVAGNSPEHIVLSRDGGTLYANNVDDGTVSVIDTSSGEAIKTIPIGRGLHGIDLSDDGRTLFVAAMDENKVVAVDLRGNTYRSIQTGPSPYHLAAIKDGKLYVTSAEIPKAWVIEQSSLAITGEIPIGGKAHQMVQVPDKERTE
;
A
#
# COMPACT_ATOMS: atom_id res chain seq x y z
N MET A 1 19.01 -19.25 95.91
CA MET A 1 19.98 -18.32 95.31
C MET A 1 20.28 -18.79 93.89
N ALA A 2 20.42 -17.83 92.98
CA ALA A 2 21.08 -17.92 91.67
C ALA A 2 20.36 -18.65 90.51
N SER A 3 19.88 -17.83 89.55
CA SER A 3 20.54 -17.65 88.24
C SER A 3 19.86 -18.19 86.95
N PHE A 4 19.32 -17.22 86.20
CA PHE A 4 19.45 -16.96 84.75
C PHE A 4 18.87 -17.90 83.66
N SER A 5 17.95 -17.30 82.90
CA SER A 5 17.97 -17.06 81.43
C SER A 5 17.89 -18.25 80.46
N THR A 6 16.87 -18.22 79.59
CA THR A 6 17.07 -18.04 78.14
C THR A 6 15.76 -17.68 77.43
N ILE A 7 15.89 -16.77 76.47
CA ILE A 7 14.88 -16.25 75.56
C ILE A 7 14.74 -17.20 74.36
N SER A 8 13.53 -17.43 73.87
CA SER A 8 13.31 -17.78 72.47
C SER A 8 12.04 -17.10 71.95
N SER A 9 12.24 -16.01 71.21
CA SER A 9 11.23 -15.36 70.38
C SER A 9 11.00 -16.18 69.10
N LEU A 10 9.75 -16.56 68.83
CA LEU A 10 9.33 -17.01 67.51
C LEU A 10 8.33 -15.99 66.95
N GLY A 11 8.75 -15.30 65.88
CA GLY A 11 7.98 -14.32 65.15
C GLY A 11 6.87 -14.98 64.31
N PHE A 12 5.76 -14.26 64.18
CA PHE A 12 4.66 -14.59 63.29
C PHE A 12 5.11 -14.49 61.81
N LEU A 13 4.98 -15.59 61.06
CA LEU A 13 5.07 -15.57 59.60
C LEU A 13 3.84 -14.88 59.03
N SER A 14 4.05 -13.78 58.31
CA SER A 14 3.04 -13.17 57.45
C SER A 14 2.92 -13.97 56.15
N ALA A 15 1.74 -14.51 55.85
CA ALA A 15 1.46 -15.19 54.60
C ALA A 15 1.24 -14.16 53.48
N ALA A 16 2.24 -13.98 52.62
CA ALA A 16 2.10 -13.21 51.39
C ALA A 16 1.37 -14.05 50.33
N VAL A 17 0.15 -13.67 49.98
CA VAL A 17 -0.56 -14.20 48.82
C VAL A 17 0.03 -13.54 47.57
N LEU A 18 0.78 -14.31 46.78
CA LEU A 18 1.30 -13.88 45.49
C LEU A 18 0.19 -14.04 44.44
N ALA A 19 -0.49 -12.95 44.10
CA ALA A 19 -1.37 -12.92 42.93
C ALA A 19 -0.50 -12.93 41.67
N ALA A 20 -0.40 -14.09 41.00
CA ALA A 20 0.19 -14.17 39.67
C ALA A 20 -0.75 -13.46 38.68
N ALA A 21 -0.38 -12.26 38.25
CA ALA A 21 -1.00 -11.63 37.10
C ALA A 21 -0.67 -12.47 35.86
N ILE A 22 -1.67 -13.18 35.33
CA ILE A 22 -1.57 -13.76 34.00
C ILE A 22 -1.58 -12.56 33.04
N ALA A 23 -0.40 -12.10 32.65
CA ALA A 23 -0.28 -11.22 31.51
C ALA A 23 -0.74 -12.02 30.29
N THR A 24 -1.98 -11.82 29.86
CA THR A 24 -2.38 -12.18 28.51
C THR A 24 -1.49 -11.37 27.59
N SER A 25 -0.51 -12.00 26.96
CA SER A 25 0.17 -11.43 25.81
C SER A 25 -0.93 -11.14 24.80
N ALA A 26 -1.34 -9.88 24.67
CA ALA A 26 -2.10 -9.47 23.50
C ALA A 26 -1.22 -9.86 22.30
N SER A 27 -1.73 -10.75 21.45
CA SER A 27 -1.10 -11.01 20.16
C SER A 27 -0.92 -9.66 19.49
N ALA A 28 0.26 -9.37 18.96
CA ALA A 28 0.39 -8.21 18.10
C ALA A 28 -0.49 -8.45 16.86
N GLY A 29 -1.21 -7.41 16.42
CA GLY A 29 -2.05 -7.49 15.23
C GLY A 29 -1.21 -7.38 13.96
N ASP A 30 -1.80 -7.71 12.81
CA ASP A 30 -1.19 -7.41 11.51
C ASP A 30 -0.80 -5.93 11.44
N ARG A 31 0.28 -5.61 10.74
CA ARG A 31 0.76 -4.22 10.60
C ARG A 31 0.23 -3.61 9.32
N VAL A 32 -0.35 -2.42 9.40
CA VAL A 32 -0.71 -1.61 8.23
C VAL A 32 0.34 -0.52 8.05
N TYR A 33 0.98 -0.52 6.88
CA TYR A 33 1.96 0.49 6.51
C TYR A 33 1.28 1.57 5.66
N VAL A 34 1.40 2.82 6.11
CA VAL A 34 0.72 3.98 5.54
C VAL A 34 1.78 4.96 5.00
N PRO A 35 1.98 5.03 3.67
CA PRO A 35 2.97 5.94 3.10
C PRO A 35 2.46 7.39 3.12
N LEU A 36 3.28 8.30 3.64
CA LEU A 36 2.99 9.74 3.75
C LEU A 36 3.99 10.51 2.88
N GLY A 37 3.62 10.76 1.62
CA GLY A 37 4.55 11.31 0.63
C GLY A 37 5.09 12.69 0.99
N SER A 38 4.22 13.58 1.49
CA SER A 38 4.61 14.93 1.93
C SER A 38 5.54 14.96 3.14
N ASP A 39 5.59 13.86 3.89
CA ASP A 39 6.29 13.75 5.17
C ASP A 39 7.56 12.86 5.05
N ASP A 40 7.86 12.39 3.84
CA ASP A 40 9.01 11.53 3.51
C ASP A 40 9.14 10.27 4.39
N LYS A 41 8.00 9.67 4.76
CA LYS A 41 7.95 8.56 5.71
C LYS A 41 6.80 7.57 5.47
N ILE A 42 6.88 6.44 6.16
CA ILE A 42 5.79 5.46 6.31
C ILE A 42 5.41 5.39 7.79
N VAL A 43 4.12 5.47 8.11
CA VAL A 43 3.60 5.21 9.45
C VAL A 43 3.16 3.75 9.56
N ILE A 44 3.45 3.13 10.71
CA ILE A 44 3.12 1.74 11.00
C ILE A 44 1.97 1.72 11.99
N VAL A 45 0.87 1.08 11.64
CA VAL A 45 -0.32 0.97 12.47
C VAL A 45 -0.56 -0.49 12.84
N ASP A 46 -0.83 -0.76 14.10
CA ASP A 46 -1.33 -2.06 14.55
C ASP A 46 -2.81 -2.19 14.15
N SER A 47 -3.13 -3.18 13.31
CA SER A 47 -4.48 -3.34 12.77
C SER A 47 -5.50 -3.75 13.82
N GLU A 48 -5.09 -4.40 14.91
CA GLU A 48 -6.00 -4.87 15.97
C GLU A 48 -6.49 -3.68 16.82
N THR A 49 -5.54 -2.89 17.32
CA THR A 49 -5.75 -1.76 18.23
C THR A 49 -5.93 -0.41 17.53
N ASN A 50 -5.64 -0.34 16.23
CA ASN A 50 -5.61 0.87 15.41
C ASN A 50 -4.61 1.94 15.93
N LYS A 51 -3.57 1.53 16.65
CA LYS A 51 -2.56 2.44 17.22
C LYS A 51 -1.33 2.54 16.33
N ILE A 52 -0.75 3.73 16.25
CA ILE A 52 0.56 3.92 15.61
C ILE A 52 1.64 3.25 16.46
N LEU A 53 2.39 2.34 15.84
CA LEU A 53 3.52 1.62 16.44
C LEU A 53 4.85 2.33 16.23
N GLY A 54 4.98 3.10 15.15
CA GLY A 54 6.21 3.78 14.79
C GLY A 54 6.19 4.30 13.36
N GLU A 55 7.36 4.71 12.88
CA GLU A 55 7.54 5.28 11.56
C GLU A 55 8.87 4.84 10.92
N ILE A 56 8.88 4.80 9.59
CA ILE A 56 10.07 4.58 8.76
C ILE A 56 10.36 5.86 8.00
N ASN A 57 11.50 6.48 8.27
CA ASN A 57 11.90 7.78 7.71
C ASN A 57 12.91 7.64 6.56
N GLY A 58 13.19 8.74 5.86
CA GLY A 58 14.24 8.81 4.84
C GLY A 58 13.81 8.22 3.49
N LEU A 59 12.53 8.35 3.20
CA LEU A 59 11.89 7.84 2.00
C LEU A 59 11.23 9.02 1.29
N PRO A 60 11.97 9.72 0.41
CA PRO A 60 11.49 10.97 -0.16
C PRO A 60 10.26 10.74 -1.04
N ALA A 61 9.23 11.56 -0.88
CA ALA A 61 8.04 11.63 -1.74
C ALA A 61 7.43 10.25 -2.08
N ILE A 62 7.29 9.34 -1.10
CA ILE A 62 6.67 8.03 -1.35
C ILE A 62 5.23 8.22 -1.82
N HIS A 63 4.84 7.47 -2.83
CA HIS A 63 3.48 7.48 -3.34
C HIS A 63 2.93 6.09 -3.59
N GLY A 64 3.73 5.21 -4.19
CA GLY A 64 3.40 3.78 -4.31
C GLY A 64 3.96 2.99 -3.14
N LEU A 65 3.18 2.05 -2.60
CA LEU A 65 3.67 1.06 -1.64
C LEU A 65 3.09 -0.32 -1.93
N ALA A 66 3.94 -1.34 -1.93
CA ALA A 66 3.54 -2.73 -2.06
C ALA A 66 4.33 -3.60 -1.07
N VAL A 67 3.80 -4.77 -0.73
CA VAL A 67 4.48 -5.76 0.11
C VAL A 67 4.71 -7.05 -0.70
N THR A 68 5.83 -7.73 -0.45
CA THR A 68 6.05 -9.08 -1.01
C THR A 68 5.07 -10.08 -0.40
N PRO A 69 4.62 -11.11 -1.16
CA PRO A 69 3.65 -12.09 -0.65
C PRO A 69 4.05 -12.81 0.65
N ASP A 70 5.36 -12.93 0.92
CA ASP A 70 5.91 -13.52 2.15
C ASP A 70 6.02 -12.54 3.34
N GLY A 71 5.54 -11.29 3.15
CA GLY A 71 5.53 -10.23 4.14
C GLY A 71 6.92 -9.72 4.55
N ARG A 72 8.00 -10.10 3.86
CA ARG A 72 9.37 -9.77 4.29
C ARG A 72 9.85 -8.42 3.82
N TYR A 73 9.36 -7.94 2.67
CA TYR A 73 9.83 -6.69 2.09
C TYR A 73 8.68 -5.78 1.70
N LEU A 74 8.88 -4.48 1.95
CA LEU A 74 8.11 -3.42 1.33
C LEU A 74 8.86 -2.89 0.12
N VAL A 75 8.12 -2.49 -0.91
CA VAL A 75 8.62 -1.77 -2.07
C VAL A 75 7.93 -0.42 -2.11
N ALA A 76 8.68 0.65 -1.89
CA ALA A 76 8.18 2.02 -1.85
C ALA A 76 8.65 2.79 -3.08
N GLY A 77 7.72 3.29 -3.89
CA GLY A 77 7.99 4.12 -5.06
C GLY A 77 7.93 5.60 -4.74
N SER A 78 8.92 6.34 -5.24
CA SER A 78 9.08 7.77 -4.99
C SER A 78 8.69 8.62 -6.21
N TYR A 79 8.02 9.74 -5.96
CA TYR A 79 7.79 10.80 -6.94
C TYR A 79 8.95 11.80 -7.07
N ASP A 80 9.97 11.71 -6.21
CA ASP A 80 11.12 12.62 -6.24
C ASP A 80 12.00 12.31 -7.46
N GLU A 81 11.85 13.13 -8.50
CA GLU A 81 12.66 13.06 -9.71
C GLU A 81 13.97 13.82 -9.55
N ARG A 82 15.05 13.19 -10.01
CA ARG A 82 16.39 13.78 -10.05
C ARG A 82 17.08 13.50 -11.37
N PRO A 83 18.02 14.36 -11.81
CA PRO A 83 18.86 14.06 -12.96
C PRO A 83 19.61 12.73 -12.78
N VAL A 84 19.75 11.96 -13.86
CA VAL A 84 20.58 10.75 -13.88
C VAL A 84 21.99 11.05 -13.34
N GLY A 85 22.50 10.16 -12.48
CA GLY A 85 23.83 10.26 -11.88
C GLY A 85 23.95 11.23 -10.69
N LYS A 86 22.91 12.02 -10.39
CA LYS A 86 22.81 12.75 -9.11
C LYS A 86 22.35 11.77 -8.04
N ALA A 87 23.09 11.61 -6.94
CA ALA A 87 22.64 10.74 -5.85
C ALA A 87 21.32 11.25 -5.23
N PRO A 88 20.48 10.36 -4.65
CA PRO A 88 19.36 10.78 -3.82
C PRO A 88 19.85 11.70 -2.69
N SER A 89 18.97 12.55 -2.17
CA SER A 89 19.27 13.26 -0.93
C SER A 89 19.60 12.26 0.17
N LYS A 90 20.64 12.57 0.97
CA LYS A 90 21.06 11.71 2.07
C LYS A 90 19.94 11.66 3.13
N PRO A 91 19.53 10.47 3.62
CA PRO A 91 18.65 10.39 4.78
C PRO A 91 19.28 11.10 5.99
N LYS A 92 18.46 11.76 6.82
CA LYS A 92 18.93 12.33 8.09
C LYS A 92 19.47 11.18 8.96
N GLY A 93 20.78 11.19 9.26
CA GLY A 93 21.43 10.23 10.16
C GLY A 93 22.48 9.29 9.54
N VAL A 94 22.52 9.10 8.21
CA VAL A 94 23.56 8.29 7.54
C VAL A 94 24.83 9.13 7.38
N THR A 95 26.04 8.61 7.57
CA THR A 95 27.28 9.37 7.32
C THR A 95 27.53 9.58 5.81
N ALA A 96 28.38 10.54 5.43
CA ALA A 96 28.70 10.73 4.00
C ALA A 96 29.44 9.51 3.40
N ASP A 97 30.23 8.83 4.24
CA ASP A 97 31.03 7.66 3.85
C ASP A 97 30.16 6.41 3.66
N GLU A 98 29.18 6.17 4.54
CA GLU A 98 28.17 5.13 4.36
C GLU A 98 27.31 5.38 3.11
N HIS A 99 26.95 6.64 2.84
CA HIS A 99 26.20 7.00 1.64
C HIS A 99 27.01 6.72 0.35
N ALA A 100 28.32 7.01 0.35
CA ALA A 100 29.19 6.78 -0.80
C ALA A 100 29.45 5.27 -1.07
N ALA A 101 29.47 4.44 -0.03
CA ALA A 101 29.76 3.00 -0.14
C ALA A 101 28.63 2.18 -0.81
N HIS A 102 27.40 2.71 -0.91
CA HIS A 102 26.24 1.99 -1.44
C HIS A 102 25.90 2.29 -2.92
N HIS A 103 26.65 3.15 -3.60
CA HIS A 103 26.40 3.50 -5.01
C HIS A 103 27.34 2.74 -5.97
N ALA A 104 26.75 2.12 -7.00
CA ALA A 104 27.50 1.52 -8.12
C ALA A 104 28.27 2.61 -8.91
N PRO A 105 29.38 2.27 -9.59
CA PRO A 105 30.18 3.26 -10.33
C PRO A 105 29.36 3.97 -11.41
N LYS A 106 29.60 5.28 -11.55
CA LYS A 106 28.87 6.19 -12.45
C LYS A 106 28.90 5.68 -13.90
N SER A 107 27.74 5.34 -14.47
CA SER A 107 27.59 5.16 -15.91
C SER A 107 27.51 6.52 -16.60
N GLN A 108 28.19 6.68 -17.74
CA GLN A 108 28.21 7.92 -18.52
C GLN A 108 26.82 8.25 -19.10
N ASN A 109 26.48 9.54 -19.03
CA ASN A 109 25.18 10.12 -19.34
C ASN A 109 25.02 10.36 -20.86
N PRO A 110 23.97 9.91 -21.55
CA PRO A 110 23.63 10.43 -22.87
C PRO A 110 22.82 11.74 -22.75
N ALA A 111 23.03 12.64 -23.70
CA ALA A 111 22.52 14.00 -23.71
C ALA A 111 20.99 14.07 -23.95
N GLY A 112 20.33 14.99 -23.24
CA GLY A 112 18.88 15.15 -23.11
C GLY A 112 18.48 14.77 -21.69
N GLY A 113 18.28 15.75 -20.80
CA GLY A 113 18.33 15.59 -19.34
C GLY A 113 17.37 14.54 -18.76
N ALA A 114 17.74 13.27 -18.85
CA ALA A 114 16.96 12.16 -18.33
C ALA A 114 16.84 12.29 -16.82
N VAL A 115 15.62 12.12 -16.33
CA VAL A 115 15.28 12.12 -14.91
C VAL A 115 14.97 10.70 -14.46
N VAL A 116 15.40 10.38 -13.24
CA VAL A 116 15.10 9.12 -12.55
C VAL A 116 14.47 9.44 -11.20
N SER A 117 13.62 8.55 -10.73
CA SER A 117 13.26 8.49 -9.31
C SER A 117 13.77 7.17 -8.72
N SER A 118 13.26 6.75 -7.57
CA SER A 118 13.72 5.53 -6.91
C SER A 118 12.59 4.63 -6.42
N LEU A 119 12.84 3.33 -6.48
CA LEU A 119 12.18 2.32 -5.67
C LEU A 119 13.08 1.99 -4.47
N SER A 120 12.55 2.12 -3.26
CA SER A 120 13.21 1.68 -2.03
C SER A 120 12.66 0.32 -1.64
N ILE A 121 13.54 -0.68 -1.49
CA ILE A 121 13.23 -1.99 -0.95
C ILE A 121 13.55 -1.97 0.54
N LEU A 122 12.57 -2.23 1.39
CA LEU A 122 12.71 -2.18 2.84
C LEU A 122 12.50 -3.55 3.46
N SER A 123 13.33 -3.91 4.43
CA SER A 123 13.09 -5.05 5.31
C SER A 123 11.94 -4.73 6.27
N VAL A 124 10.90 -5.57 6.29
CA VAL A 124 9.79 -5.44 7.24
C VAL A 124 10.24 -5.70 8.68
N PRO A 125 11.01 -6.76 8.99
CA PRO A 125 11.49 -6.98 10.36
C PRO A 125 12.35 -5.85 10.91
N ASP A 126 13.24 -5.29 10.07
CA ASP A 126 14.25 -4.32 10.52
C ASP A 126 13.82 -2.86 10.31
N HIS A 127 12.72 -2.62 9.59
CA HIS A 127 12.27 -1.30 9.15
C HIS A 127 13.38 -0.47 8.45
N ALA A 128 14.28 -1.16 7.75
CA ALA A 128 15.48 -0.57 7.15
C ALA A 128 15.48 -0.71 5.62
N VAL A 129 16.01 0.30 4.93
CA VAL A 129 16.19 0.26 3.47
C VAL A 129 17.34 -0.69 3.14
N VAL A 130 17.01 -1.76 2.44
CA VAL A 130 17.96 -2.77 1.95
C VAL A 130 18.60 -2.32 0.63
N ARG A 131 17.80 -1.71 -0.25
CA ARG A 131 18.23 -1.32 -1.59
C ARG A 131 17.43 -0.12 -2.10
N ARG A 132 18.07 0.72 -2.91
CA ARG A 132 17.39 1.67 -3.80
C ARG A 132 17.72 1.35 -5.25
N ILE A 133 16.71 1.40 -6.11
CA ILE A 133 16.81 1.10 -7.54
C ILE A 133 16.32 2.33 -8.28
N ASP A 134 17.14 2.87 -9.17
CA ASP A 134 16.76 3.98 -10.03
C ASP A 134 15.84 3.48 -11.13
N VAL A 135 14.73 4.19 -11.34
CA VAL A 135 13.78 3.93 -12.43
C VAL A 135 13.53 5.23 -13.21
N PRO A 136 13.22 5.17 -14.51
CA PRO A 136 12.95 6.37 -15.31
C PRO A 136 11.73 7.14 -14.79
N GLY A 137 11.87 8.44 -14.52
CA GLY A 137 10.77 9.30 -14.03
C GLY A 137 10.20 8.93 -12.66
N GLY A 138 9.25 9.74 -12.19
CA GLY A 138 8.56 9.59 -10.90
C GLY A 138 7.64 8.37 -10.86
N VAL A 139 7.61 7.68 -9.72
CA VAL A 139 6.78 6.49 -9.49
C VAL A 139 5.49 6.86 -8.76
N HIS A 140 4.35 6.62 -9.42
CA HIS A 140 3.02 6.85 -8.83
C HIS A 140 2.54 5.63 -8.04
N HIS A 141 2.60 4.45 -8.65
CA HIS A 141 2.08 3.21 -8.10
C HIS A 141 3.12 2.10 -8.21
N VAL A 142 3.07 1.15 -7.28
CA VAL A 142 3.89 -0.06 -7.29
C VAL A 142 3.05 -1.26 -6.89
N VAL A 143 3.33 -2.41 -7.49
CA VAL A 143 2.72 -3.70 -7.11
C VAL A 143 3.75 -4.82 -7.24
N VAL A 144 3.75 -5.75 -6.28
CA VAL A 144 4.57 -6.96 -6.33
C VAL A 144 3.72 -8.12 -6.84
N GLY A 145 4.23 -8.86 -7.83
CA GLY A 145 3.54 -10.03 -8.36
C GLY A 145 3.48 -11.20 -7.35
N PRO A 146 2.58 -12.18 -7.57
CA PRO A 146 2.31 -13.26 -6.61
C PRO A 146 3.51 -14.20 -6.36
N SER A 147 4.49 -14.22 -7.26
CA SER A 147 5.75 -14.95 -7.04
C SER A 147 6.71 -14.26 -6.07
N GLY A 148 6.45 -12.99 -5.72
CA GLY A 148 7.36 -12.15 -4.95
C GLY A 148 8.63 -11.73 -5.70
N ARG A 149 8.79 -12.12 -6.97
CA ARG A 149 10.01 -11.85 -7.74
C ARG A 149 9.95 -10.53 -8.50
N PHE A 150 8.83 -10.22 -9.14
CA PHE A 150 8.73 -9.06 -10.03
C PHE A 150 7.88 -7.95 -9.43
N VAL A 151 8.29 -6.71 -9.68
CA VAL A 151 7.55 -5.49 -9.34
C VAL A 151 7.20 -4.76 -10.62
N ILE A 152 5.99 -4.20 -10.67
CA ILE A 152 5.61 -3.18 -11.65
C ILE A 152 5.61 -1.84 -10.93
N ALA A 153 6.25 -0.84 -11.53
CA ALA A 153 6.18 0.56 -11.11
C ALA A 153 5.59 1.40 -12.25
N THR A 154 4.56 2.20 -11.98
CA THR A 154 3.96 3.09 -12.98
C THR A 154 4.64 4.45 -12.99
N GLN A 155 4.90 4.99 -14.18
CA GLN A 155 5.54 6.29 -14.38
C GLN A 155 4.69 7.16 -15.31
N PRO A 156 3.70 7.91 -14.78
CA PRO A 156 2.76 8.68 -15.59
C PRO A 156 3.45 9.62 -16.58
N GLY A 157 4.47 10.36 -16.13
CA GLY A 157 5.23 11.30 -16.96
C GLY A 157 6.03 10.64 -18.10
N GLN A 158 6.25 9.32 -18.03
CA GLN A 158 6.94 8.55 -19.06
C GLN A 158 5.98 7.78 -19.98
N ASN A 159 4.67 7.81 -19.72
CA ASN A 159 3.67 6.97 -20.41
C ASN A 159 4.08 5.48 -20.43
N ALA A 160 4.72 5.02 -19.36
CA ALA A 160 5.31 3.70 -19.29
C ALA A 160 5.27 3.12 -17.88
N ILE A 161 5.53 1.81 -17.81
CA ILE A 161 5.82 1.09 -16.57
C ILE A 161 7.23 0.52 -16.62
N SER A 162 7.88 0.40 -15.47
CA SER A 162 9.12 -0.34 -15.33
C SER A 162 8.89 -1.67 -14.62
N ILE A 163 9.56 -2.71 -15.09
CA ILE A 163 9.55 -4.06 -14.50
C ILE A 163 10.87 -4.27 -13.77
N ILE A 164 10.80 -4.67 -12.50
CA ILE A 164 11.96 -4.83 -11.64
C ILE A 164 12.02 -6.27 -11.14
N ASP A 165 13.20 -6.89 -11.21
CA ASP A 165 13.46 -8.22 -10.62
C ASP A 165 14.08 -8.04 -9.23
N LEU A 166 13.37 -8.48 -8.19
CA LEU A 166 13.82 -8.45 -6.80
C LEU A 166 14.89 -9.50 -6.49
N GLY A 167 15.10 -10.49 -7.37
CA GLY A 167 16.17 -11.48 -7.20
C GLY A 167 17.57 -10.91 -7.37
N ASN A 168 17.70 -9.83 -8.15
CA ASN A 168 18.97 -9.14 -8.39
C ASN A 168 18.90 -7.61 -8.29
N TYR A 169 17.74 -7.06 -7.92
CA TYR A 169 17.47 -5.63 -7.75
C TYR A 169 17.78 -4.79 -9.00
N SER A 170 17.32 -5.25 -10.17
CA SER A 170 17.55 -4.57 -11.44
C SER A 170 16.27 -4.34 -12.21
N VAL A 171 16.26 -3.27 -13.02
CA VAL A 171 15.20 -3.03 -14.01
C VAL A 171 15.40 -4.03 -15.15
N VAL A 172 14.38 -4.86 -15.39
CA VAL A 172 14.36 -5.86 -16.46
C VAL A 172 14.06 -5.17 -17.79
N THR A 173 13.01 -4.35 -17.82
CA THR A 173 12.56 -3.63 -19.01
C THR A 173 11.62 -2.50 -18.62
N THR A 174 11.44 -1.56 -19.53
CA THR A 174 10.38 -0.55 -19.50
C THR A 174 9.40 -0.85 -20.63
N ILE A 175 8.11 -0.80 -20.33
CA ILE A 175 7.03 -1.10 -21.28
C ILE A 175 6.21 0.16 -21.47
N ALA A 176 6.12 0.63 -22.72
CA ALA A 176 5.17 1.68 -23.07
C ALA A 176 3.74 1.14 -22.97
N THR A 177 2.86 1.87 -22.28
CA THR A 177 1.44 1.53 -22.12
C THR A 177 0.59 2.55 -22.88
N GLY A 178 -0.61 2.87 -22.39
CA GLY A 178 -1.31 4.10 -22.79
C GLY A 178 -0.77 5.32 -22.03
N PRO A 179 -1.23 6.54 -22.37
CA PRO A 179 -0.82 7.77 -21.71
C PRO A 179 -1.24 7.83 -20.25
N LEU A 180 -0.39 8.43 -19.41
CA LEU A 180 -0.60 8.60 -17.96
C LEU A 180 -0.98 7.28 -17.25
N PRO A 181 -0.13 6.24 -17.29
CA PRO A 181 -0.38 5.02 -16.53
C PRO A 181 -0.44 5.33 -15.04
N ASN A 182 -1.53 4.94 -14.37
CA ASN A 182 -1.79 5.32 -12.98
C ASN A 182 -1.55 4.15 -12.02
N TYR A 183 -2.31 3.07 -12.17
CA TYR A 183 -2.35 1.94 -11.24
C TYR A 183 -2.04 0.63 -11.96
N ALA A 184 -1.46 -0.34 -11.26
CA ALA A 184 -1.16 -1.66 -11.80
C ALA A 184 -1.63 -2.79 -10.86
N GLU A 185 -2.11 -3.89 -11.42
CA GLU A 185 -2.55 -5.06 -10.65
C GLU A 185 -2.15 -6.36 -11.36
N PHE A 186 -1.65 -7.36 -10.64
CA PHE A 186 -1.35 -8.67 -11.23
C PHE A 186 -2.59 -9.58 -11.24
N SER A 187 -2.69 -10.48 -12.21
CA SER A 187 -3.62 -11.60 -12.08
C SER A 187 -3.20 -12.53 -10.93
N PRO A 188 -4.12 -13.30 -10.31
CA PRO A 188 -3.79 -14.17 -9.19
C PRO A 188 -2.71 -15.22 -9.50
N ASP A 189 -2.69 -15.71 -10.74
CA ASP A 189 -1.68 -16.65 -11.25
C ASP A 189 -0.36 -15.96 -11.69
N GLY A 190 -0.34 -14.62 -11.69
CA GLY A 190 0.79 -13.80 -12.11
C GLY A 190 1.09 -13.84 -13.62
N ALA A 191 0.27 -14.49 -14.44
CA ALA A 191 0.47 -14.61 -15.88
C ALA A 191 0.11 -13.34 -16.67
N ARG A 192 -0.68 -12.45 -16.04
CA ARG A 192 -1.08 -11.15 -16.54
C ARG A 192 -0.83 -10.06 -15.51
N ALA A 193 -0.75 -8.83 -16.01
CA ALA A 193 -0.94 -7.64 -15.21
C ALA A 193 -1.84 -6.66 -15.99
N TYR A 194 -2.52 -5.79 -15.28
CA TYR A 194 -3.41 -4.78 -15.82
C TYR A 194 -2.90 -3.42 -15.39
N VAL A 195 -2.85 -2.46 -16.31
CA VAL A 195 -2.38 -1.10 -16.04
C VAL A 195 -3.39 -0.10 -16.54
N SER A 196 -3.95 0.71 -15.66
CA SER A 196 -4.88 1.78 -16.05
C SER A 196 -4.13 2.94 -16.70
N ASN A 197 -4.69 3.48 -17.78
CA ASN A 197 -4.14 4.59 -18.54
C ASN A 197 -5.13 5.76 -18.48
N ALA A 198 -4.91 6.66 -17.52
CA ALA A 198 -5.82 7.77 -17.24
C ALA A 198 -5.97 8.70 -18.46
N GLY A 199 -4.90 8.88 -19.24
CA GLY A 199 -4.88 9.87 -20.32
C GLY A 199 -5.69 9.51 -21.57
N ASN A 200 -6.20 8.28 -21.69
CA ASN A 200 -6.99 7.88 -22.85
C ASN A 200 -8.14 6.90 -22.58
N GLY A 201 -8.50 6.65 -21.32
CA GLY A 201 -9.64 5.81 -20.99
C GLY A 201 -9.45 4.31 -21.26
N THR A 202 -8.22 3.81 -21.13
CA THR A 202 -7.92 2.40 -21.40
C THR A 202 -7.23 1.68 -20.24
N ILE A 203 -7.19 0.35 -20.30
CA ILE A 203 -6.40 -0.49 -19.41
C ILE A 203 -5.53 -1.43 -20.27
N SER A 204 -4.21 -1.37 -20.12
CA SER A 204 -3.29 -2.27 -20.81
C SER A 204 -3.21 -3.62 -20.13
N GLU A 205 -3.49 -4.71 -20.86
CA GLU A 205 -3.23 -6.08 -20.42
C GLU A 205 -1.80 -6.47 -20.81
N ILE A 206 -0.97 -6.80 -19.81
CA ILE A 206 0.44 -7.17 -19.97
C ILE A 206 0.60 -8.69 -19.90
N ASP A 207 1.34 -9.28 -20.84
CA ASP A 207 1.87 -10.64 -20.72
C ASP A 207 3.13 -10.58 -19.85
N THR A 208 3.11 -11.19 -18.66
CA THR A 208 4.24 -11.14 -17.72
C THR A 208 5.37 -12.09 -18.04
N LYS A 209 5.16 -13.06 -18.95
CA LYS A 209 6.22 -13.95 -19.43
C LYS A 209 7.07 -13.26 -20.49
N ARG A 210 6.43 -12.45 -21.34
CA ARG A 210 7.08 -11.74 -22.46
C ARG A 210 7.35 -10.27 -22.16
N TRP A 211 6.71 -9.71 -21.13
CA TRP A 211 6.74 -8.30 -20.78
C TRP A 211 6.34 -7.40 -21.95
N ILE A 212 5.16 -7.66 -22.52
CA ILE A 212 4.56 -6.87 -23.61
C ILE A 212 3.10 -6.56 -23.32
N VAL A 213 2.60 -5.44 -23.83
CA VAL A 213 1.15 -5.17 -23.92
C VAL A 213 0.54 -6.15 -24.93
N ARG A 214 -0.42 -6.97 -24.50
CA ARG A 214 -1.16 -7.89 -25.35
C ARG A 214 -2.28 -7.20 -26.12
N ARG A 215 -3.03 -6.36 -25.41
CA ARG A 215 -4.20 -5.60 -25.88
C ARG A 215 -4.57 -4.53 -24.85
N ASN A 216 -5.47 -3.64 -25.22
CA ASN A 216 -6.03 -2.64 -24.31
C ASN A 216 -7.54 -2.88 -24.15
N TYR A 217 -8.03 -2.78 -22.92
CA TYR A 217 -9.46 -2.75 -22.60
C TYR A 217 -9.93 -1.32 -22.63
N VAL A 218 -11.18 -1.12 -23.03
CA VAL A 218 -11.84 0.19 -22.96
C VAL A 218 -12.51 0.32 -21.60
N ALA A 219 -12.23 1.43 -20.90
CA ALA A 219 -12.87 1.81 -19.66
C ALA A 219 -13.68 3.11 -19.86
N GLY A 220 -13.92 3.88 -18.80
CA GLY A 220 -14.46 5.24 -18.90
C GLY A 220 -13.32 6.28 -18.96
N ASN A 221 -13.65 7.55 -18.72
CA ASN A 221 -12.69 8.65 -18.70
C ASN A 221 -11.84 8.64 -17.43
N SER A 222 -10.54 8.89 -17.59
CA SER A 222 -9.54 8.90 -16.52
C SER A 222 -9.63 7.69 -15.58
N PRO A 223 -9.43 6.46 -16.09
CA PRO A 223 -9.35 5.28 -15.25
C PRO A 223 -8.08 5.37 -14.41
N GLU A 224 -8.23 5.43 -13.09
CA GLU A 224 -7.11 5.49 -12.16
C GLU A 224 -6.98 4.18 -11.41
N HIS A 225 -7.51 4.07 -10.19
CA HIS A 225 -7.37 2.85 -9.41
C HIS A 225 -8.19 1.71 -10.01
N ILE A 226 -7.58 0.52 -9.98
CA ILE A 226 -8.21 -0.73 -10.41
C ILE A 226 -8.08 -1.79 -9.31
N VAL A 227 -9.06 -2.68 -9.22
CA VAL A 227 -9.00 -3.86 -8.36
C VAL A 227 -9.54 -5.07 -9.09
N LEU A 228 -8.89 -6.21 -8.90
CA LEU A 228 -9.23 -7.46 -9.56
C LEU A 228 -9.98 -8.39 -8.60
N SER A 229 -11.04 -9.02 -9.09
CA SER A 229 -11.71 -10.11 -8.37
C SER A 229 -10.74 -11.26 -8.07
N ARG A 230 -11.02 -12.01 -6.99
CA ARG A 230 -10.10 -13.06 -6.47
C ARG A 230 -9.77 -14.17 -7.47
N ASP A 231 -10.71 -14.49 -8.35
CA ASP A 231 -10.53 -15.49 -9.41
C ASP A 231 -9.88 -14.89 -10.67
N GLY A 232 -9.68 -13.58 -10.72
CA GLY A 232 -9.11 -12.86 -11.85
C GLY A 232 -10.07 -12.62 -13.00
N GLY A 233 -11.34 -13.01 -12.92
CA GLY A 233 -12.29 -12.99 -14.03
C GLY A 233 -12.89 -11.60 -14.31
N THR A 234 -12.97 -10.76 -13.28
CA THR A 234 -13.54 -9.41 -13.35
C THR A 234 -12.57 -8.36 -12.82
N LEU A 235 -12.37 -7.28 -13.59
CA LEU A 235 -11.60 -6.10 -13.20
C LEU A 235 -12.55 -4.92 -12.98
N TYR A 236 -12.40 -4.23 -11.86
CA TYR A 236 -13.14 -3.00 -11.54
C TYR A 236 -12.21 -1.81 -11.71
N ALA A 237 -12.64 -0.78 -12.44
CA ALA A 237 -11.85 0.42 -12.69
C ALA A 237 -12.62 1.69 -12.33
N ASN A 238 -12.03 2.53 -11.47
CA ASN A 238 -12.56 3.85 -11.13
C ASN A 238 -12.33 4.83 -12.29
N ASN A 239 -13.40 5.28 -12.93
CA ASN A 239 -13.37 6.32 -13.95
C ASN A 239 -13.63 7.66 -13.25
N VAL A 240 -12.55 8.37 -12.91
CA VAL A 240 -12.59 9.51 -11.99
C VAL A 240 -13.43 10.66 -12.52
N ASP A 241 -13.23 11.01 -13.80
CA ASP A 241 -13.92 12.14 -14.44
C ASP A 241 -15.41 11.85 -14.70
N ASP A 242 -15.78 10.57 -14.84
CA ASP A 242 -17.16 10.14 -15.07
C ASP A 242 -17.96 9.93 -13.77
N GLY A 243 -17.27 9.76 -12.64
CA GLY A 243 -17.91 9.39 -11.39
C GLY A 243 -18.50 7.98 -11.38
N THR A 244 -17.90 7.07 -12.15
CA THR A 244 -18.38 5.69 -12.34
C THR A 244 -17.29 4.66 -12.11
N VAL A 245 -17.70 3.40 -11.92
CA VAL A 245 -16.82 2.22 -11.99
C VAL A 245 -17.18 1.39 -13.22
N SER A 246 -16.19 1.08 -14.05
CA SER A 246 -16.30 0.06 -15.09
C SER A 246 -16.10 -1.33 -14.48
N VAL A 247 -16.98 -2.27 -14.81
CA VAL A 247 -16.85 -3.71 -14.52
C VAL A 247 -16.50 -4.40 -15.82
N ILE A 248 -15.29 -4.94 -15.90
CA ILE A 248 -14.70 -5.46 -17.13
C ILE A 248 -14.47 -6.96 -16.99
N ASP A 249 -14.98 -7.74 -17.95
CA ASP A 249 -14.64 -9.17 -18.06
C ASP A 249 -13.20 -9.29 -18.59
N THR A 250 -12.32 -9.94 -17.85
CA THR A 250 -10.90 -10.00 -18.23
C THR A 250 -10.62 -10.94 -19.39
N SER A 251 -11.54 -11.87 -19.69
CA SER A 251 -11.39 -12.81 -20.79
C SER A 251 -11.67 -12.13 -22.13
N SER A 252 -12.77 -11.39 -22.24
CA SER A 252 -13.13 -10.63 -23.45
C SER A 252 -12.40 -9.28 -23.51
N GLY A 253 -12.15 -8.66 -22.36
CA GLY A 253 -11.67 -7.28 -22.25
C GLY A 253 -12.78 -6.23 -22.39
N GLU A 254 -14.04 -6.64 -22.35
CA GLU A 254 -15.21 -5.77 -22.52
C GLU A 254 -15.75 -5.30 -21.17
N ALA A 255 -16.14 -4.02 -21.11
CA ALA A 255 -16.91 -3.49 -20.00
C ALA A 255 -18.34 -4.05 -20.05
N ILE A 256 -18.65 -4.99 -19.15
CA ILE A 256 -19.95 -5.66 -19.07
C ILE A 256 -20.96 -4.87 -18.24
N LYS A 257 -20.50 -3.89 -17.45
CA LYS A 257 -21.36 -3.01 -16.65
C LYS A 257 -20.62 -1.71 -16.29
N THR A 258 -21.38 -0.63 -16.16
CA THR A 258 -20.91 0.65 -15.59
C THR A 258 -21.76 1.00 -14.37
N ILE A 259 -21.12 1.34 -13.25
CA ILE A 259 -21.75 1.56 -11.95
C ILE A 259 -21.59 3.03 -11.57
N PRO A 260 -22.67 3.82 -11.45
CA PRO A 260 -22.58 5.19 -10.95
C PRO A 260 -22.26 5.18 -9.44
N ILE A 261 -21.34 6.06 -9.02
CA ILE A 261 -20.88 6.15 -7.62
C ILE A 261 -21.07 7.57 -7.04
N GLY A 262 -20.47 8.57 -7.69
CA GLY A 262 -20.36 9.94 -7.17
C GLY A 262 -19.17 10.68 -7.81
N ARG A 263 -18.92 11.92 -7.41
CA ARG A 263 -17.82 12.74 -7.98
C ARG A 263 -16.48 12.56 -7.27
N GLY A 264 -15.40 12.84 -7.98
CA GLY A 264 -14.03 12.83 -7.45
C GLY A 264 -13.64 11.47 -6.89
N LEU A 265 -13.83 10.40 -7.67
CA LEU A 265 -13.49 9.06 -7.20
C LEU A 265 -11.97 8.92 -7.04
N HIS A 266 -11.52 8.12 -6.08
CA HIS A 266 -10.09 7.83 -5.95
C HIS A 266 -9.85 6.38 -5.51
N GLY A 267 -9.82 6.11 -4.20
CA GLY A 267 -9.63 4.75 -3.68
C GLY A 267 -10.76 3.79 -4.05
N ILE A 268 -10.40 2.55 -4.37
CA ILE A 268 -11.30 1.42 -4.64
C ILE A 268 -10.65 0.15 -4.09
N ASP A 269 -11.44 -0.71 -3.45
CA ASP A 269 -10.99 -2.01 -2.97
C ASP A 269 -12.16 -2.96 -2.73
N LEU A 270 -11.88 -4.27 -2.69
CA LEU A 270 -12.87 -5.31 -2.45
C LEU A 270 -12.88 -5.74 -0.98
N SER A 271 -14.05 -6.08 -0.47
CA SER A 271 -14.20 -6.68 0.87
C SER A 271 -13.46 -8.01 1.01
N ASP A 272 -13.29 -8.45 2.26
CA ASP A 272 -12.65 -9.72 2.64
C ASP A 272 -13.31 -10.97 2.04
N ASP A 273 -14.55 -10.87 1.56
CA ASP A 273 -15.27 -11.94 0.86
C ASP A 273 -15.41 -11.69 -0.65
N GLY A 274 -14.90 -10.58 -1.16
CA GLY A 274 -14.97 -10.15 -2.56
C GLY A 274 -16.37 -9.77 -3.03
N ARG A 275 -17.35 -9.63 -2.13
CA ARG A 275 -18.75 -9.38 -2.51
C ARG A 275 -19.13 -7.90 -2.53
N THR A 276 -18.37 -7.07 -1.83
CA THR A 276 -18.60 -5.63 -1.74
C THR A 276 -17.44 -4.89 -2.36
N LEU A 277 -17.74 -3.93 -3.23
CA LEU A 277 -16.77 -2.96 -3.73
C LEU A 277 -16.89 -1.67 -2.93
N PHE A 278 -15.82 -1.24 -2.26
CA PHE A 278 -15.74 0.05 -1.59
C PHE A 278 -15.11 1.07 -2.52
N VAL A 279 -15.68 2.27 -2.58
CA VAL A 279 -15.19 3.38 -3.41
C VAL A 279 -15.23 4.67 -2.61
N ALA A 280 -14.13 5.41 -2.59
CA ALA A 280 -14.06 6.75 -2.01
C ALA A 280 -14.52 7.79 -3.03
N ALA A 281 -15.55 8.58 -2.69
CA ALA A 281 -16.02 9.71 -3.46
C ALA A 281 -15.58 11.00 -2.75
N MET A 282 -14.41 11.53 -3.13
CA MET A 282 -13.71 12.62 -2.44
C MET A 282 -14.57 13.87 -2.35
N ASP A 283 -15.10 14.32 -3.50
CA ASP A 283 -15.84 15.57 -3.64
C ASP A 283 -17.23 15.54 -2.95
N GLU A 284 -17.65 14.35 -2.51
CA GLU A 284 -18.90 14.13 -1.80
C GLU A 284 -18.72 13.71 -0.34
N ASN A 285 -17.47 13.70 0.15
CA ASN A 285 -17.15 13.36 1.55
C ASN A 285 -17.76 12.04 2.01
N LYS A 286 -17.77 11.03 1.14
CA LYS A 286 -18.41 9.74 1.44
C LYS A 286 -17.63 8.55 0.89
N VAL A 287 -17.82 7.41 1.55
CA VAL A 287 -17.47 6.09 1.02
C VAL A 287 -18.75 5.39 0.57
N VAL A 288 -18.71 4.80 -0.61
CA VAL A 288 -19.81 4.01 -1.19
C VAL A 288 -19.43 2.54 -1.16
N ALA A 289 -20.35 1.69 -0.70
CA ALA A 289 -20.22 0.24 -0.74
C ALA A 289 -21.26 -0.33 -1.71
N VAL A 290 -20.79 -1.03 -2.74
CA VAL A 290 -21.62 -1.63 -3.79
C VAL A 290 -21.64 -3.15 -3.58
N ASP A 291 -22.82 -3.71 -3.38
CA ASP A 291 -23.02 -5.17 -3.41
C ASP A 291 -22.97 -5.66 -4.86
N LEU A 292 -21.96 -6.46 -5.18
CA LEU A 292 -21.70 -6.98 -6.51
C LEU A 292 -22.66 -8.10 -6.95
N ARG A 293 -23.43 -8.68 -6.02
CA ARG A 293 -24.47 -9.68 -6.31
C ARG A 293 -25.86 -9.07 -6.44
N GLY A 294 -26.20 -8.18 -5.52
CA GLY A 294 -27.53 -7.57 -5.41
C GLY A 294 -27.69 -6.24 -6.16
N ASN A 295 -26.61 -5.62 -6.60
CA ASN A 295 -26.58 -4.26 -7.16
C ASN A 295 -27.16 -3.20 -6.21
N THR A 296 -27.09 -3.43 -4.90
CA THR A 296 -27.53 -2.46 -3.89
C THR A 296 -26.36 -1.58 -3.43
N TYR A 297 -26.67 -0.34 -3.06
CA TYR A 297 -25.68 0.65 -2.64
C TYR A 297 -25.92 1.03 -1.18
N ARG A 298 -24.83 1.13 -0.43
CA ARG A 298 -24.81 1.78 0.88
C ARG A 298 -23.74 2.87 0.86
N SER A 299 -23.88 3.89 1.69
CA SER A 299 -22.85 4.91 1.82
C SER A 299 -22.76 5.44 3.23
N ILE A 300 -21.57 5.88 3.61
CA ILE A 300 -21.30 6.54 4.88
C ILE A 300 -20.60 7.87 4.62
N GLN A 301 -21.01 8.92 5.34
CA GLN A 301 -20.31 10.19 5.33
C GLN A 301 -18.98 10.01 6.07
N THR A 302 -17.88 10.32 5.40
CA THR A 302 -16.51 10.11 5.85
C THR A 302 -15.68 11.20 5.20
N GLY A 303 -15.32 12.23 5.95
CA GLY A 303 -14.67 13.40 5.37
C GLY A 303 -14.08 14.36 6.39
N PRO A 304 -13.29 15.33 5.91
CA PRO A 304 -13.25 15.76 4.51
C PRO A 304 -12.43 14.87 3.58
N SER A 305 -12.80 14.84 2.29
CA SER A 305 -12.06 14.31 1.14
C SER A 305 -11.48 12.90 1.34
N PRO A 306 -12.32 11.86 1.50
CA PRO A 306 -11.85 10.48 1.66
C PRO A 306 -11.10 10.04 0.41
N TYR A 307 -9.86 9.56 0.55
CA TYR A 307 -8.87 9.53 -0.51
C TYR A 307 -8.44 8.11 -0.90
N HIS A 308 -7.43 7.52 -0.25
CA HIS A 308 -7.15 6.09 -0.38
C HIS A 308 -8.00 5.30 0.60
N LEU A 309 -8.39 4.10 0.21
CA LEU A 309 -8.96 3.12 1.11
C LEU A 309 -8.26 1.77 0.93
N ALA A 310 -8.26 0.96 1.98
CA ALA A 310 -7.74 -0.40 1.96
C ALA A 310 -8.63 -1.30 2.83
N ALA A 311 -9.11 -2.40 2.25
CA ALA A 311 -9.71 -3.48 3.01
C ALA A 311 -8.61 -4.12 3.88
N ILE A 312 -8.78 -3.98 5.18
CA ILE A 312 -7.93 -4.59 6.19
C ILE A 312 -8.66 -5.86 6.65
N LYS A 313 -7.94 -6.98 6.73
CA LYS A 313 -8.52 -8.25 7.20
C LYS A 313 -9.26 -8.10 8.52
N ASP A 314 -10.11 -9.08 8.79
CA ASP A 314 -10.98 -9.13 9.97
C ASP A 314 -12.08 -8.05 9.90
N GLY A 315 -12.53 -7.72 8.67
CA GLY A 315 -13.72 -6.90 8.42
C GLY A 315 -13.52 -5.40 8.61
N LYS A 316 -12.28 -4.89 8.56
CA LYS A 316 -11.97 -3.46 8.70
C LYS A 316 -11.71 -2.81 7.34
N LEU A 317 -12.02 -1.53 7.23
CA LEU A 317 -11.72 -0.70 6.07
C LEU A 317 -11.04 0.56 6.59
N TYR A 318 -9.80 0.78 6.18
CA TYR A 318 -9.10 2.03 6.49
C TYR A 318 -9.34 3.00 5.34
N VAL A 319 -9.67 4.25 5.66
CA VAL A 319 -9.95 5.31 4.68
C VAL A 319 -9.17 6.54 5.09
N THR A 320 -8.27 7.04 4.26
CA THR A 320 -7.47 8.23 4.54
C THR A 320 -8.15 9.49 4.04
N SER A 321 -7.78 10.66 4.57
CA SER A 321 -8.18 11.95 4.00
C SER A 321 -7.07 12.55 3.15
N ALA A 322 -7.45 13.20 2.04
CA ALA A 322 -6.54 14.01 1.23
C ALA A 322 -6.26 15.40 1.83
N GLU A 323 -7.11 15.86 2.75
CA GLU A 323 -7.11 17.24 3.27
C GLU A 323 -6.63 17.34 4.70
N ILE A 324 -6.93 16.34 5.53
CA ILE A 324 -6.55 16.33 6.95
C ILE A 324 -5.67 15.12 7.27
N PRO A 325 -4.79 15.23 8.28
CA PRO A 325 -3.84 14.19 8.63
C PRO A 325 -4.47 13.00 9.40
N LYS A 326 -5.45 12.33 8.80
CA LYS A 326 -6.33 11.34 9.46
C LYS A 326 -6.67 10.14 8.57
N ALA A 327 -6.80 8.97 9.18
CA ALA A 327 -7.55 7.84 8.65
C ALA A 327 -8.76 7.49 9.53
N TRP A 328 -9.85 7.05 8.91
CA TRP A 328 -11.01 6.45 9.57
C TRP A 328 -10.92 4.92 9.51
N VAL A 329 -11.39 4.27 10.58
CA VAL A 329 -11.58 2.82 10.64
C VAL A 329 -13.07 2.55 10.51
N ILE A 330 -13.45 1.83 9.47
CA ILE A 330 -14.84 1.53 9.13
C ILE A 330 -15.04 0.02 9.19
N GLU A 331 -16.14 -0.45 9.78
CA GLU A 331 -16.53 -1.85 9.70
C GLU A 331 -17.12 -2.16 8.32
N GLN A 332 -16.55 -3.11 7.59
CA GLN A 332 -16.95 -3.45 6.21
C GLN A 332 -18.43 -3.87 6.12
N SER A 333 -18.91 -4.62 7.11
CA SER A 333 -20.26 -5.19 7.13
C SER A 333 -21.33 -4.12 7.35
N SER A 334 -21.16 -3.22 8.32
CA SER A 334 -22.17 -2.23 8.72
C SER A 334 -21.96 -0.84 8.13
N LEU A 335 -20.74 -0.51 7.67
CA LEU A 335 -20.25 0.84 7.38
C LEU A 335 -20.16 1.77 8.59
N ALA A 336 -20.23 1.27 9.81
CA ALA A 336 -20.03 2.08 10.99
C ALA A 336 -18.56 2.53 11.09
N ILE A 337 -18.34 3.84 11.35
CA ILE A 337 -17.02 4.34 11.75
C ILE A 337 -16.78 3.88 13.20
N THR A 338 -15.76 3.05 13.39
CA THR A 338 -15.41 2.44 14.69
C THR A 338 -14.17 3.06 15.32
N GLY A 339 -13.43 3.89 14.57
CA GLY A 339 -12.25 4.58 15.10
C GLY A 339 -11.67 5.58 14.12
N GLU A 340 -10.68 6.33 14.61
CA GLU A 340 -9.89 7.28 13.83
C GLU A 340 -8.41 7.14 14.22
N ILE A 341 -7.51 7.32 13.25
CA ILE A 341 -6.07 7.21 13.42
C ILE A 341 -5.43 8.54 12.97
N PRO A 342 -4.72 9.26 13.86
CA PRO A 342 -4.06 10.52 13.53
C PRO A 342 -2.72 10.24 12.84
N ILE A 343 -2.78 9.80 11.58
CA ILE A 343 -1.62 9.30 10.83
C ILE A 343 -0.53 10.35 10.54
N GLY A 344 -0.80 11.65 10.67
CA GLY A 344 0.10 12.67 10.09
C GLY A 344 -0.29 12.95 8.64
N GLY A 345 0.60 13.47 7.79
CA GLY A 345 0.28 14.08 6.48
C GLY A 345 -0.57 13.29 5.46
N LYS A 346 -0.46 13.65 4.18
CA LYS A 346 -1.34 13.05 3.17
C LYS A 346 -0.91 11.61 2.87
N ALA A 347 -1.79 10.65 3.15
CA ALA A 347 -1.52 9.24 2.95
C ALA A 347 -1.87 8.74 1.56
N HIS A 348 -1.03 7.85 1.05
CA HIS A 348 -1.24 7.13 -0.21
C HIS A 348 -1.61 5.66 0.05
N GLN A 349 -1.44 4.78 -0.94
CA GLN A 349 -1.90 3.40 -0.88
C GLN A 349 -1.28 2.66 0.31
N MET A 350 -2.14 2.18 1.19
CA MET A 350 -1.76 1.41 2.37
C MET A 350 -1.60 -0.07 2.03
N VAL A 351 -0.74 -0.76 2.78
CA VAL A 351 -0.59 -2.22 2.67
C VAL A 351 -0.63 -2.87 4.05
N GLN A 352 -1.36 -3.98 4.15
CA GLN A 352 -1.38 -4.81 5.36
C GLN A 352 -0.33 -5.93 5.23
N VAL A 353 0.39 -6.16 6.32
CA VAL A 353 1.38 -7.23 6.44
C VAL A 353 0.99 -8.11 7.63
N PRO A 354 0.71 -9.41 7.43
CA PRO A 354 0.38 -10.31 8.51
C PRO A 354 1.49 -10.41 9.56
N ASP A 355 1.11 -10.44 10.84
CA ASP A 355 2.10 -10.77 11.87
C ASP A 355 2.41 -12.28 11.82
N LYS A 356 3.69 -12.63 11.75
CA LYS A 356 4.13 -14.02 11.58
C LYS A 356 3.89 -14.86 12.82
N GLU A 357 3.78 -14.24 13.99
CA GLU A 357 3.43 -14.93 15.24
C GLU A 357 1.99 -15.51 15.22
N ARG A 358 1.14 -15.11 14.27
CA ARG A 358 -0.21 -15.65 14.06
C ARG A 358 -0.25 -16.82 13.06
N THR A 359 0.86 -17.15 12.41
CA THR A 359 0.92 -18.13 11.31
C THR A 359 1.54 -19.49 11.66
N GLU A 360 1.77 -19.77 12.95
CA GLU A 360 2.20 -21.10 13.44
C GLU A 360 1.13 -21.82 14.27
#